data_AF-A0AAU4G774-F1
#
_entry.id   AF-A0AAU4G774-F1
#
_cell.length_a   1.000
_cell.length_b   1.000
_cell.length_c   1.000
_cell.angle_alpha   90.00
_cell.angle_beta   90.00
_cell.angle_gamma   90.00
#
_symmetry.space_group_name_H-M   'P 1'
#
loop_
_entity.id
_entity.type
_entity.pdbx_description
1 polymer ?
#
loop_
_entity_poly.entity_id
_entity_poly.type
_entity_poly.pdbx_seq_one_letter_code
_entity_poly.pdbx_strand_id
1 'polypeptide(L)'
;MSSKAAKQQSSKAAKQQSSKAAKQQSSKAAKQQSSKWETFGSTVVLGVARTWTSAIRLLDVFASFRDDLRLRFVFTVDPGSQFSRGTEELLILAGAHVIPWRELPGTRYTLAVSASENINFEHIDGPVLVLPHGVGFHKYVPDSSTSGMRISGLVPEHALRTGRVLMAVSHSNQENQLLAASPAAAGRTVVIGDPQFEQLLASAGHREHYRRVLGIGDRRFALVTSTWGTQSLIARRPRLPAELLAALPHDEYAGGLVLHPNIWARYRPFQLHAWFAAAEDAGLLLLPPELGWQAALVAADLVIGDHGSVTFLAAASEKPVLLGTFGEESVPGTSAAMLGERAQRLHRSEPLRTQLDAAETAPWQKELASRTFENTDGATAALHTLVYRLLDLELGPVTTFRAADPASQKTPVTAFTAYPVFNGQDSLTLQRFARSVERWRPEAERAAADLRHLVVDEGERDIGRLGIATVLTRSANGDDPSGWCAEALRRHPGCVLAAAAVPGGCVAVTADGVGLAVTGSADVPALASTAYAILRSGPCSNRTVQLHLGAATAAVELQY
;
A
#
# COMPACT_ATOMS: atom_id res chain seq x y z
N MET A 1 37.40 0.54 -66.29
CA MET A 1 36.28 0.83 -65.35
C MET A 1 36.73 1.02 -63.88
N SER A 2 37.98 1.45 -63.60
CA SER A 2 38.50 1.45 -62.20
C SER A 2 38.49 2.83 -61.49
N SER A 3 38.48 3.96 -62.20
CA SER A 3 38.63 5.30 -61.56
C SER A 3 37.33 5.97 -61.07
N LYS A 4 36.15 5.55 -61.54
CA LYS A 4 34.85 6.10 -61.09
C LYS A 4 34.37 5.53 -59.75
N ALA A 5 34.66 4.26 -59.47
CA ALA A 5 34.27 3.59 -58.22
C ALA A 5 35.08 4.11 -57.01
N ALA A 6 36.38 4.34 -57.18
CA ALA A 6 37.25 4.87 -56.13
C ALA A 6 36.90 6.32 -55.72
N LYS A 7 36.52 7.17 -56.69
CA LYS A 7 36.05 8.55 -56.41
C LYS A 7 34.70 8.60 -55.68
N GLN A 8 33.79 7.65 -55.95
CA GLN A 8 32.51 7.59 -55.24
C GLN A 8 32.66 7.10 -53.80
N GLN A 9 33.53 6.11 -53.53
CA GLN A 9 33.82 5.64 -52.17
C GLN A 9 34.52 6.70 -51.31
N SER A 10 35.48 7.46 -51.85
CA SER A 10 36.13 8.54 -51.09
C SER A 10 35.16 9.68 -50.75
N SER A 11 34.24 10.03 -51.67
CA SER A 11 33.23 11.07 -51.42
C SER A 11 32.19 10.70 -50.35
N LYS A 12 31.83 9.40 -50.25
CA LYS A 12 30.93 8.88 -49.20
C LYS A 12 31.62 8.86 -47.83
N ALA A 13 32.89 8.45 -47.78
CA ALA A 13 33.68 8.46 -46.54
C ALA A 13 33.89 9.89 -46.01
N ALA A 14 34.19 10.85 -46.90
CA ALA A 14 34.33 12.26 -46.54
C ALA A 14 33.02 12.89 -46.03
N LYS A 15 31.87 12.59 -46.66
CA LYS A 15 30.55 13.04 -46.18
C LYS A 15 30.16 12.41 -44.83
N GLN A 16 30.52 11.15 -44.58
CA GLN A 16 30.29 10.52 -43.28
C GLN A 16 31.17 11.12 -42.18
N GLN A 17 32.45 11.39 -42.45
CA GLN A 17 33.35 12.06 -41.52
C GLN A 17 32.90 13.51 -41.24
N SER A 18 32.47 14.26 -42.24
CA SER A 18 31.96 15.63 -42.03
C SER A 18 30.67 15.66 -41.22
N SER A 19 29.77 14.67 -41.41
CA SER A 19 28.53 14.55 -40.63
C SER A 19 28.78 14.17 -39.16
N LYS A 20 29.80 13.33 -38.90
CA LYS A 20 30.25 12.99 -37.53
C LYS A 20 30.89 14.20 -36.85
N ALA A 21 31.74 14.94 -37.56
CA ALA A 21 32.38 16.15 -37.04
C ALA A 21 31.36 17.26 -36.74
N ALA A 22 30.37 17.47 -37.61
CA ALA A 22 29.29 18.43 -37.40
C ALA A 22 28.38 18.06 -36.21
N LYS A 23 28.04 16.76 -36.04
CA LYS A 23 27.32 16.29 -34.84
C LYS A 23 28.14 16.50 -33.56
N GLN A 24 29.44 16.22 -33.59
CA GLN A 24 30.33 16.45 -32.45
C GLN A 24 30.51 17.94 -32.11
N GLN A 25 30.56 18.83 -33.11
CA GLN A 25 30.60 20.28 -32.86
C GLN A 25 29.27 20.81 -32.31
N SER A 26 28.12 20.36 -32.83
CA SER A 26 26.82 20.78 -32.29
C SER A 26 26.59 20.29 -30.86
N SER A 27 27.06 19.08 -30.51
CA SER A 27 26.96 18.57 -29.14
C SER A 27 27.94 19.26 -28.19
N LYS A 28 29.11 19.69 -28.67
CA LYS A 28 30.04 20.54 -27.90
C LYS A 28 29.45 21.93 -27.63
N ALA A 29 28.82 22.54 -28.64
CA ALA A 29 28.18 23.85 -28.51
C ALA A 29 26.96 23.81 -27.57
N ALA A 30 26.11 22.77 -27.68
CA ALA A 30 24.99 22.55 -26.76
C ALA A 30 25.48 22.29 -25.32
N LYS A 31 26.60 21.56 -25.14
CA LYS A 31 27.25 21.34 -23.83
C LYS A 31 27.81 22.62 -23.21
N GLN A 32 28.45 23.48 -24.00
CA GLN A 32 28.92 24.79 -23.52
C GLN A 32 27.77 25.75 -23.22
N GLN A 33 26.62 25.60 -23.88
CA GLN A 33 25.42 26.34 -23.56
C GLN A 33 24.77 25.83 -22.27
N SER A 34 24.64 24.52 -22.06
CA SER A 34 24.00 24.00 -20.83
C SER A 34 24.81 24.33 -19.57
N SER A 35 26.15 24.26 -19.63
CA SER A 35 27.01 24.63 -18.49
C SER A 35 26.96 26.12 -18.14
N LYS A 36 26.55 26.99 -19.07
CA LYS A 36 26.37 28.43 -18.81
C LYS A 36 25.12 28.72 -17.96
N TRP A 37 24.16 27.79 -17.91
CA TRP A 37 22.92 27.93 -17.16
C TRP A 37 22.89 27.05 -15.89
N GLU A 38 23.97 26.31 -15.60
CA GLU A 38 24.08 25.54 -14.37
C GLU A 38 24.27 26.48 -13.17
N THR A 39 23.25 26.56 -12.31
CA THR A 39 23.23 27.48 -11.17
C THR A 39 24.02 26.96 -9.97
N PHE A 40 23.96 25.66 -9.68
CA PHE A 40 24.45 25.09 -8.41
C PHE A 40 25.76 24.30 -8.50
N GLY A 41 26.29 24.03 -9.70
CA GLY A 41 27.54 23.25 -9.86
C GLY A 41 27.50 21.84 -9.24
N SER A 42 26.30 21.27 -9.09
CA SER A 42 26.02 20.04 -8.35
C SER A 42 26.57 18.77 -9.01
N THR A 43 27.03 17.83 -8.20
CA THR A 43 27.38 16.46 -8.58
C THR A 43 26.14 15.65 -8.96
N VAL A 44 26.18 14.99 -10.11
CA VAL A 44 25.04 14.24 -10.63
C VAL A 44 25.05 12.81 -10.13
N VAL A 45 23.95 12.40 -9.50
CA VAL A 45 23.66 11.02 -9.10
C VAL A 45 22.55 10.47 -9.99
N LEU A 46 22.82 9.37 -10.68
CA LEU A 46 21.88 8.74 -11.60
C LEU A 46 21.07 7.65 -10.90
N GLY A 47 19.76 7.83 -10.77
CA GLY A 47 18.82 6.77 -10.39
C GLY A 47 18.42 5.92 -11.59
N VAL A 48 18.76 4.63 -11.59
CA VAL A 48 18.37 3.69 -12.65
C VAL A 48 17.23 2.80 -12.18
N ALA A 49 16.02 3.11 -12.65
CA ALA A 49 14.84 2.30 -12.39
C ALA A 49 14.61 1.26 -13.49
N ARG A 50 13.83 0.22 -13.18
CA ARG A 50 13.41 -0.82 -14.14
C ARG A 50 11.92 -1.20 -14.00
N THR A 51 11.36 -1.04 -12.81
CA THR A 51 9.96 -1.28 -12.46
C THR A 51 9.44 -0.18 -11.52
N TRP A 52 8.13 -0.15 -11.29
CA TRP A 52 7.52 0.69 -10.25
C TRP A 52 8.20 0.52 -8.88
N THR A 53 8.43 -0.73 -8.45
CA THR A 53 9.10 -1.00 -7.16
C THR A 53 10.47 -0.33 -7.06
N SER A 54 11.31 -0.46 -8.10
CA SER A 54 12.63 0.17 -8.10
C SER A 54 12.57 1.70 -8.16
N ALA A 55 11.61 2.27 -8.90
CA ALA A 55 11.44 3.72 -8.98
C ALA A 55 11.00 4.32 -7.65
N ILE A 56 10.01 3.70 -6.98
CA ILE A 56 9.54 4.12 -5.65
C ILE A 56 10.70 4.07 -4.65
N ARG A 57 11.46 2.96 -4.63
CA ARG A 57 12.62 2.83 -3.73
C ARG A 57 13.69 3.89 -3.98
N LEU A 58 13.95 4.26 -5.23
CA LEU A 58 14.92 5.31 -5.56
C LEU A 58 14.41 6.70 -5.14
N LEU A 59 13.12 6.99 -5.34
CA LEU A 59 12.50 8.23 -4.88
C LEU A 59 12.60 8.34 -3.36
N ASP A 60 12.25 7.27 -2.62
CA ASP A 60 12.35 7.22 -1.16
C ASP A 60 13.78 7.48 -0.68
N VAL A 61 14.76 6.82 -1.30
CA VAL A 61 16.18 6.94 -0.92
C VAL A 61 16.71 8.34 -1.21
N PHE A 62 16.48 8.88 -2.41
CA PHE A 62 16.97 10.21 -2.77
C PHE A 62 16.28 11.31 -1.96
N ALA A 63 15.02 11.10 -1.56
CA ALA A 63 14.32 11.99 -0.65
C ALA A 63 14.92 12.03 0.77
N SER A 64 15.89 11.18 1.12
CA SER A 64 16.63 11.28 2.40
C SER A 64 17.81 12.25 2.34
N PHE A 65 18.25 12.69 1.16
CA PHE A 65 19.38 13.60 0.94
C PHE A 65 18.91 15.06 0.77
N ARG A 66 17.91 15.48 1.54
CA ARG A 66 17.33 16.83 1.43
C ARG A 66 18.32 17.90 1.87
N ASP A 67 18.12 19.11 1.35
CA ASP A 67 18.90 20.31 1.67
C ASP A 67 20.40 20.25 1.32
N ASP A 68 20.84 19.25 0.53
CA ASP A 68 22.20 19.20 -0.01
C ASP A 68 22.26 19.67 -1.47
N LEU A 69 22.60 20.95 -1.67
CA LEU A 69 22.74 21.57 -2.98
C LEU A 69 23.92 21.01 -3.81
N ARG A 70 24.82 20.23 -3.19
CA ARG A 70 25.93 19.57 -3.89
C ARG A 70 25.44 18.39 -4.73
N LEU A 71 24.22 17.88 -4.48
CA LEU A 71 23.68 16.70 -5.14
C LEU A 71 22.58 17.09 -6.12
N ARG A 72 22.61 16.48 -7.31
CA ARG A 72 21.53 16.56 -8.30
C ARG A 72 21.14 15.17 -8.76
N PHE A 73 19.90 14.80 -8.48
CA PHE A 73 19.35 13.50 -8.87
C PHE A 73 18.75 13.56 -10.28
N VAL A 74 19.16 12.61 -11.11
CA VAL A 74 18.63 12.40 -12.46
C VAL A 74 18.19 10.95 -12.57
N PHE A 75 17.06 10.68 -13.19
CA PHE A 75 16.50 9.34 -13.29
C PHE A 75 16.50 8.85 -14.73
N THR A 76 16.55 7.54 -14.90
CA THR A 76 16.29 6.87 -16.17
C THR A 76 15.60 5.53 -15.93
N VAL A 77 14.98 4.97 -16.98
CA VAL A 77 14.28 3.68 -16.91
C VAL A 77 14.89 2.73 -17.92
N ASP A 78 15.49 1.64 -17.44
CA ASP A 78 16.04 0.59 -18.29
C ASP A 78 14.92 -0.19 -19.02
N PRO A 79 14.87 -0.16 -20.36
CA PRO A 79 13.83 -0.82 -21.14
C PRO A 79 14.14 -2.32 -21.26
N GLY A 80 13.73 -3.11 -20.27
CA GLY A 80 13.88 -4.57 -20.35
C GLY A 80 12.93 -5.40 -19.49
N SER A 81 12.06 -4.78 -18.71
CA SER A 81 11.09 -5.49 -17.86
C SER A 81 9.70 -5.48 -18.47
N GLN A 82 8.99 -6.60 -18.38
CA GLN A 82 7.54 -6.67 -18.66
C GLN A 82 6.71 -5.75 -17.75
N PHE A 83 7.28 -5.30 -16.63
CA PHE A 83 6.69 -4.36 -15.67
C PHE A 83 7.28 -2.93 -15.77
N SER A 84 8.01 -2.61 -16.84
CA SER A 84 8.56 -1.26 -17.06
C SER A 84 7.53 -0.23 -17.52
N ARG A 85 6.36 -0.69 -18.02
CA ARG A 85 5.30 0.20 -18.49
C ARG A 85 4.79 1.08 -17.34
N GLY A 86 4.79 2.39 -17.57
CA GLY A 86 4.37 3.39 -16.60
C GLY A 86 5.41 3.73 -15.53
N THR A 87 6.61 3.14 -15.54
CA THR A 87 7.68 3.53 -14.60
C THR A 87 8.19 4.94 -14.89
N GLU A 88 8.33 5.30 -16.16
CA GLU A 88 8.71 6.66 -16.56
C GLU A 88 7.63 7.68 -16.18
N GLU A 89 6.36 7.36 -16.45
CA GLU A 89 5.19 8.15 -16.05
C GLU A 89 5.18 8.41 -14.53
N LEU A 90 5.45 7.38 -13.73
CA LEU A 90 5.51 7.48 -12.27
C LEU A 90 6.59 8.49 -11.81
N LEU A 91 7.79 8.40 -12.38
CA LEU A 91 8.89 9.31 -12.05
C LEU A 91 8.56 10.76 -12.47
N ILE A 92 7.95 10.94 -13.64
CA ILE A 92 7.51 12.26 -14.13
C ILE A 92 6.46 12.86 -13.20
N LEU A 93 5.45 12.06 -12.78
CA LEU A 93 4.42 12.49 -11.84
C LEU A 93 4.98 12.85 -10.46
N ALA A 94 6.07 12.20 -10.05
CA ALA A 94 6.81 12.55 -8.83
C ALA A 94 7.68 13.82 -8.98
N GLY A 95 7.67 14.48 -10.15
CA GLY A 95 8.47 15.67 -10.42
C GLY A 95 9.95 15.38 -10.66
N ALA A 96 10.32 14.12 -10.90
CA ALA A 96 11.72 13.73 -11.12
C ALA A 96 12.21 14.20 -12.50
N HIS A 97 13.50 14.55 -12.58
CA HIS A 97 14.15 14.81 -13.86
C HIS A 97 14.53 13.48 -14.53
N VAL A 98 13.77 13.10 -15.56
CA VAL A 98 13.95 11.82 -16.26
C VAL A 98 14.62 12.02 -17.62
N ILE A 99 15.68 11.25 -17.90
CA ILE A 99 16.33 11.19 -19.20
C ILE A 99 16.02 9.86 -19.90
N PRO A 100 15.81 9.86 -21.23
CA PRO A 100 15.61 8.61 -21.97
C PRO A 100 16.83 7.69 -21.89
N TRP A 101 16.63 6.38 -21.68
CA TRP A 101 17.71 5.38 -21.57
C TRP A 101 18.73 5.44 -22.71
N ARG A 102 18.26 5.64 -23.94
CA ARG A 102 19.10 5.75 -25.14
C ARG A 102 20.10 6.92 -25.10
N GLU A 103 19.86 7.92 -24.25
CA GLU A 103 20.70 9.12 -24.11
C GLU A 103 21.74 8.96 -23.00
N LEU A 104 21.73 7.83 -22.29
CA LEU A 104 22.62 7.54 -21.18
C LEU A 104 24.11 7.61 -21.51
N PRO A 105 24.60 7.07 -22.66
CA PRO A 105 26.01 7.17 -23.03
C PRO A 105 26.52 8.62 -23.22
N GLY A 106 25.61 9.59 -23.37
CA GLY A 106 25.94 11.01 -23.49
C GLY A 106 25.94 11.77 -22.15
N THR A 107 25.45 11.13 -21.09
CA THR A 107 25.17 11.75 -19.79
C THR A 107 26.36 11.61 -18.86
N ARG A 108 26.72 12.69 -18.16
CA ARG A 108 27.76 12.66 -17.12
C ARG A 108 27.12 12.53 -15.74
N TYR A 109 27.59 11.56 -14.98
CA TYR A 109 27.25 11.33 -13.59
C TYR A 109 28.45 10.73 -12.85
N THR A 110 28.46 10.85 -11.52
CA THR A 110 29.56 10.35 -10.67
C THR A 110 29.24 8.99 -10.07
N LEU A 111 27.95 8.72 -9.79
CA LEU A 111 27.46 7.48 -9.22
C LEU A 111 26.12 7.11 -9.86
N ALA A 112 25.96 5.84 -10.23
CA ALA A 112 24.65 5.26 -10.51
C ALA A 112 24.12 4.52 -9.27
N VAL A 113 22.85 4.72 -8.95
CA VAL A 113 22.14 4.00 -7.89
C VAL A 113 20.96 3.29 -8.54
N SER A 114 20.83 2.00 -8.31
CA SER A 114 19.74 1.18 -8.81
C SER A 114 19.05 0.47 -7.66
N ALA A 115 17.72 0.37 -7.69
CA ALA A 115 16.98 -0.56 -6.84
C ALA A 115 16.54 -1.80 -7.63
N SER A 116 17.31 -2.18 -8.65
CA SER A 116 17.12 -3.43 -9.38
C SER A 116 18.46 -4.04 -9.77
N GLU A 117 18.57 -5.34 -9.55
CA GLU A 117 19.71 -6.18 -9.89
C GLU A 117 19.75 -6.59 -11.37
N ASN A 118 18.66 -6.34 -12.13
CA ASN A 118 18.53 -6.78 -13.53
C ASN A 118 18.62 -5.63 -14.53
N ILE A 119 19.22 -4.50 -14.14
CA ILE A 119 19.46 -3.43 -15.11
C ILE A 119 20.51 -3.87 -16.13
N ASN A 120 20.51 -3.29 -17.33
CA ASN A 120 21.60 -3.51 -18.27
C ASN A 120 22.84 -2.70 -17.87
N PHE A 121 23.75 -3.34 -17.12
CA PHE A 121 24.98 -2.74 -16.61
C PHE A 121 26.00 -2.37 -17.70
N GLU A 122 25.89 -2.89 -18.93
CA GLU A 122 26.82 -2.58 -20.01
C GLU A 122 26.68 -1.13 -20.50
N HIS A 123 25.52 -0.52 -20.28
CA HIS A 123 25.23 0.87 -20.63
C HIS A 123 25.54 1.86 -19.50
N ILE A 124 26.05 1.37 -18.37
CA ILE A 124 26.40 2.17 -17.19
C ILE A 124 27.91 2.35 -17.11
N ASP A 125 28.32 3.62 -17.17
CA ASP A 125 29.70 4.07 -17.07
C ASP A 125 29.96 4.55 -15.64
N GLY A 126 30.78 3.80 -14.89
CA GLY A 126 31.26 4.22 -13.56
C GLY A 126 30.76 3.33 -12.41
N PRO A 127 30.92 3.79 -11.15
CA PRO A 127 30.47 3.07 -9.97
C PRO A 127 28.95 2.89 -9.94
N VAL A 128 28.50 1.73 -9.47
CA VAL A 128 27.07 1.41 -9.32
C VAL A 128 26.81 0.89 -7.92
N LEU A 129 25.88 1.51 -7.21
CA LEU A 129 25.32 1.00 -5.96
C LEU A 129 23.95 0.37 -6.23
N VAL A 130 23.83 -0.93 -5.98
CA VAL A 130 22.57 -1.67 -6.09
C VAL A 130 21.96 -1.81 -4.70
N LEU A 131 20.79 -1.21 -4.52
CA LEU A 131 19.98 -1.29 -3.31
C LEU A 131 18.95 -2.43 -3.44
N PRO A 132 18.65 -3.13 -2.33
CA PRO A 132 17.54 -4.06 -2.31
C PRO A 132 16.22 -3.28 -2.41
N HIS A 133 15.33 -3.73 -3.30
CA HIS A 133 13.97 -3.18 -3.42
C HIS A 133 12.92 -3.93 -2.58
N GLY A 134 13.32 -5.02 -1.94
CA GLY A 134 12.52 -5.79 -0.99
C GLY A 134 13.42 -6.33 0.11
N VAL A 135 12.84 -7.06 1.07
CA VAL A 135 13.59 -7.53 2.24
C VAL A 135 14.39 -8.80 1.91
N GLY A 136 15.71 -8.68 2.07
CA GLY A 136 16.66 -9.78 1.95
C GLY A 136 16.69 -10.46 0.57
N PHE A 137 17.35 -11.62 0.52
CA PHE A 137 17.58 -12.38 -0.71
C PHE A 137 16.84 -13.73 -0.63
N HIS A 138 15.53 -13.62 -0.39
CA HIS A 138 14.72 -14.72 0.11
C HIS A 138 13.92 -15.47 -0.95
N LYS A 139 14.03 -15.11 -2.23
CA LYS A 139 13.14 -15.61 -3.27
C LYS A 139 13.90 -16.13 -4.49
N TYR A 140 13.50 -17.29 -4.98
CA TYR A 140 13.86 -17.77 -6.30
C TYR A 140 12.95 -17.11 -7.35
N VAL A 141 13.57 -16.58 -8.40
CA VAL A 141 12.88 -16.01 -9.56
C VAL A 141 13.47 -16.59 -10.84
N PRO A 142 12.68 -16.67 -11.93
CA PRO A 142 13.22 -17.06 -13.23
C PRO A 142 14.39 -16.16 -13.62
N ASP A 143 15.46 -16.77 -14.09
CA ASP A 143 16.58 -16.07 -14.71
C ASP A 143 16.13 -15.57 -16.09
N SER A 144 16.41 -14.31 -16.42
CA SER A 144 16.12 -13.77 -17.75
C SER A 144 17.14 -14.19 -18.82
N SER A 145 18.30 -14.69 -18.38
CA SER A 145 19.42 -15.09 -19.24
C SER A 145 19.57 -16.59 -19.44
N THR A 146 18.97 -17.40 -18.55
CA THR A 146 19.03 -18.86 -18.58
C THR A 146 17.64 -19.47 -18.34
N SER A 147 17.48 -20.79 -18.56
CA SER A 147 16.25 -21.50 -18.18
C SER A 147 16.17 -21.83 -16.68
N GLY A 148 17.12 -21.34 -15.88
CA GLY A 148 17.24 -21.64 -14.45
C GLY A 148 16.46 -20.67 -13.56
N MET A 149 16.60 -20.91 -12.25
CA MET A 149 16.17 -19.98 -11.21
C MET A 149 17.41 -19.27 -10.66
N ARG A 150 17.23 -18.02 -10.24
CA ARG A 150 18.24 -17.24 -9.53
C ARG A 150 17.67 -16.67 -8.24
N ILE A 151 18.56 -16.27 -7.35
CA ILE A 151 18.18 -15.52 -6.16
C ILE A 151 17.79 -14.09 -6.56
N SER A 152 16.59 -13.66 -6.18
CA SER A 152 16.11 -12.29 -6.38
C SER A 152 17.02 -11.31 -5.65
N GLY A 153 17.38 -10.21 -6.31
CA GLY A 153 18.32 -9.22 -5.77
C GLY A 153 19.81 -9.50 -6.03
N LEU A 154 20.21 -10.74 -6.39
CA LEU A 154 21.59 -11.04 -6.75
C LEU A 154 21.93 -10.44 -8.13
N VAL A 155 22.94 -9.57 -8.15
CA VAL A 155 23.47 -8.96 -9.38
C VAL A 155 24.19 -10.03 -10.23
N PRO A 156 24.01 -10.02 -11.57
CA PRO A 156 24.69 -10.95 -12.47
C PRO A 156 26.22 -10.94 -12.33
N GLU A 157 26.85 -12.11 -12.43
CA GLU A 157 28.30 -12.26 -12.21
C GLU A 157 29.14 -11.40 -13.15
N HIS A 158 28.74 -11.25 -14.41
CA HIS A 158 29.48 -10.44 -15.37
C HIS A 158 29.57 -8.97 -14.93
N ALA A 159 28.53 -8.44 -14.29
CA ALA A 159 28.50 -7.07 -13.78
C ALA A 159 29.36 -6.96 -12.50
N LEU A 160 29.26 -7.92 -11.58
CA LEU A 160 30.08 -7.97 -10.37
C LEU A 160 31.58 -8.04 -10.69
N ARG A 161 31.97 -8.84 -11.69
CA ARG A 161 33.37 -9.00 -12.12
C ARG A 161 34.00 -7.72 -12.70
N THR A 162 33.20 -6.75 -13.16
CA THR A 162 33.73 -5.44 -13.58
C THR A 162 34.39 -4.69 -12.42
N GLY A 163 34.02 -5.04 -11.20
CA GLY A 163 34.48 -4.44 -9.98
C GLY A 163 33.97 -3.04 -9.68
N ARG A 164 33.03 -2.54 -10.49
CA ARG A 164 32.39 -1.23 -10.33
C ARG A 164 31.06 -1.30 -9.58
N VAL A 165 30.50 -2.49 -9.40
CA VAL A 165 29.18 -2.70 -8.79
C VAL A 165 29.32 -3.15 -7.34
N LEU A 166 28.60 -2.47 -6.45
CA LEU A 166 28.44 -2.82 -5.04
C LEU A 166 26.97 -3.09 -4.74
N MET A 167 26.70 -4.10 -3.93
CA MET A 167 25.36 -4.44 -3.42
C MET A 167 25.26 -4.01 -1.96
N ALA A 168 24.26 -3.20 -1.64
CA ALA A 168 23.89 -2.95 -0.25
C ALA A 168 23.13 -4.16 0.32
N VAL A 169 23.45 -4.54 1.55
CA VAL A 169 22.76 -5.63 2.26
C VAL A 169 22.35 -5.19 3.66
N SER A 170 21.30 -5.81 4.20
CA SER A 170 20.76 -5.43 5.50
C SER A 170 21.35 -6.19 6.69
N HIS A 171 22.10 -7.26 6.45
CA HIS A 171 22.74 -8.07 7.49
C HIS A 171 23.90 -8.88 6.88
N SER A 172 24.96 -9.11 7.67
CA SER A 172 26.10 -9.97 7.29
C SER A 172 25.73 -11.40 6.83
N ASN A 173 24.62 -11.98 7.29
CA ASN A 173 24.15 -13.29 6.84
C ASN A 173 23.82 -13.29 5.34
N GLN A 174 23.36 -12.16 4.81
CA GLN A 174 23.05 -12.02 3.39
C GLN A 174 24.31 -11.96 2.54
N GLU A 175 25.39 -11.37 3.04
CA GLU A 175 26.70 -11.43 2.38
C GLU A 175 27.17 -12.88 2.25
N ASN A 176 27.12 -13.65 3.34
CA ASN A 176 27.45 -15.08 3.32
C ASN A 176 26.57 -15.86 2.33
N GLN A 177 25.27 -15.57 2.30
CA GLN A 177 24.33 -16.19 1.37
C GLN A 177 24.68 -15.89 -0.09
N LEU A 178 24.96 -14.62 -0.42
CA LEU A 178 25.30 -14.19 -1.77
C LEU A 178 26.64 -14.76 -2.22
N LEU A 179 27.63 -14.81 -1.33
CA LEU A 179 28.94 -15.43 -1.61
C LEU A 179 28.81 -16.93 -1.89
N ALA A 180 27.97 -17.64 -1.13
CA ALA A 180 27.69 -19.05 -1.36
C ALA A 180 26.96 -19.28 -2.70
N ALA A 181 26.09 -18.35 -3.10
CA ALA A 181 25.37 -18.42 -4.36
C ALA A 181 26.22 -18.04 -5.58
N SER A 182 27.16 -17.10 -5.42
CA SER A 182 28.08 -16.68 -6.47
C SER A 182 29.41 -16.21 -5.89
N PRO A 183 30.54 -16.86 -6.23
CA PRO A 183 31.88 -16.39 -5.84
C PRO A 183 32.20 -14.97 -6.33
N ALA A 184 31.51 -14.48 -7.38
CA ALA A 184 31.70 -13.12 -7.89
C ALA A 184 31.22 -12.03 -6.91
N ALA A 185 30.41 -12.39 -5.89
CA ALA A 185 29.97 -11.47 -4.84
C ALA A 185 31.09 -11.14 -3.83
N ALA A 186 32.21 -11.85 -3.82
CA ALA A 186 33.32 -11.62 -2.89
C ALA A 186 33.83 -10.18 -2.94
N GLY A 187 33.74 -9.47 -1.81
CA GLY A 187 34.13 -8.06 -1.70
C GLY A 187 33.23 -7.09 -2.49
N ARG A 188 32.01 -7.52 -2.87
CA ARG A 188 31.03 -6.72 -3.62
C ARG A 188 29.76 -6.39 -2.84
N THR A 189 29.73 -6.74 -1.56
CA THR A 189 28.65 -6.41 -0.63
C THR A 189 29.09 -5.36 0.38
N VAL A 190 28.17 -4.49 0.78
CA VAL A 190 28.36 -3.55 1.88
C VAL A 190 27.16 -3.67 2.81
N VAL A 191 27.40 -4.04 4.06
CA VAL A 191 26.35 -4.06 5.08
C VAL A 191 26.02 -2.62 5.46
N ILE A 192 24.79 -2.20 5.20
CA ILE A 192 24.29 -0.87 5.61
C ILE A 192 23.11 -0.99 6.59
N GLY A 193 22.47 -2.15 6.70
CA GLY A 193 21.16 -2.28 7.36
C GLY A 193 20.02 -2.06 6.37
N ASP A 194 18.82 -1.74 6.85
CA ASP A 194 17.69 -1.39 5.98
C ASP A 194 17.07 -0.05 6.43
N PRO A 195 17.28 1.05 5.66
CA PRO A 195 16.68 2.35 5.97
C PRO A 195 15.15 2.34 6.02
N GLN A 196 14.49 1.42 5.29
CA GLN A 196 13.03 1.26 5.36
C GLN A 196 12.60 0.62 6.68
N PHE A 197 13.36 -0.35 7.17
CA PHE A 197 13.09 -0.96 8.47
C PHE A 197 13.40 0.00 9.63
N GLU A 198 14.52 0.73 9.56
CA GLU A 198 14.81 1.81 10.52
C GLU A 198 13.68 2.84 10.55
N GLN A 199 13.23 3.34 9.39
CA GLN A 199 12.10 4.27 9.30
C GLN A 199 10.83 3.69 9.93
N LEU A 200 10.57 2.39 9.73
CA LEU A 200 9.39 1.72 10.27
C LEU A 200 9.44 1.67 11.80
N LEU A 201 10.59 1.32 12.38
CA LEU A 201 10.82 1.34 13.83
C LEU A 201 10.72 2.75 14.40
N ALA A 202 11.36 3.74 13.76
CA ALA A 202 11.28 5.15 14.14
C ALA A 202 9.84 5.70 14.06
N SER A 203 8.99 5.08 13.23
CA SER A 203 7.58 5.46 13.08
C SER A 203 6.66 4.86 14.12
N ALA A 204 7.10 3.90 14.94
CA ALA A 204 6.25 3.13 15.85
C ALA A 204 5.48 4.03 16.83
N GLY A 205 6.14 5.07 17.36
CA GLY A 205 5.52 6.05 18.27
C GLY A 205 4.41 6.91 17.64
N HIS A 206 4.24 6.87 16.33
CA HIS A 206 3.22 7.63 15.60
C HIS A 206 1.94 6.84 15.30
N ARG A 207 1.77 5.65 15.89
CA ARG A 207 0.59 4.77 15.69
C ARG A 207 -0.74 5.52 15.77
N GLU A 208 -1.00 6.25 16.85
CA GLU A 208 -2.27 6.94 17.05
C GLU A 208 -2.50 8.06 16.03
N HIS A 209 -1.43 8.73 15.61
CA HIS A 209 -1.51 9.70 14.51
C HIS A 209 -1.98 9.04 13.22
N TYR A 210 -1.35 7.92 12.83
CA TYR A 210 -1.73 7.20 11.62
C TYR A 210 -3.15 6.65 11.71
N ARG A 211 -3.60 6.14 12.86
CA ARG A 211 -4.98 5.68 13.07
C ARG A 211 -6.00 6.79 12.87
N ARG A 212 -5.72 8.01 13.35
CA ARG A 212 -6.57 9.19 13.10
C ARG A 212 -6.61 9.55 11.62
N VAL A 213 -5.45 9.66 10.97
CA VAL A 213 -5.37 10.01 9.53
C VAL A 213 -6.10 8.97 8.69
N LEU A 214 -6.01 7.68 9.02
CA LEU A 214 -6.73 6.59 8.35
C LEU A 214 -8.22 6.52 8.70
N GLY A 215 -8.70 7.21 9.74
CA GLY A 215 -10.10 7.15 10.18
C GLY A 215 -10.48 5.81 10.82
N ILE A 216 -9.52 5.14 11.45
CA ILE A 216 -9.74 3.84 12.10
C ILE A 216 -10.46 4.01 13.44
N GLY A 217 -10.10 5.06 14.20
CA GLY A 217 -10.60 5.26 15.57
C GLY A 217 -10.11 4.15 16.50
N ASP A 218 -10.99 3.64 17.35
CA ASP A 218 -10.70 2.55 18.30
C ASP A 218 -10.91 1.15 17.69
N ARG A 219 -11.34 1.08 16.42
CA ARG A 219 -11.58 -0.19 15.73
C ARG A 219 -10.31 -0.99 15.54
N ARG A 220 -10.40 -2.30 15.58
CA ARG A 220 -9.27 -3.20 15.30
C ARG A 220 -8.95 -3.19 13.81
N PHE A 221 -7.73 -2.81 13.44
CA PHE A 221 -7.31 -2.66 12.05
C PHE A 221 -6.59 -3.91 11.53
N ALA A 222 -7.25 -4.63 10.62
CA ALA A 222 -6.71 -5.78 9.91
C ALA A 222 -6.16 -5.34 8.53
N LEU A 223 -4.84 -5.44 8.35
CA LEU A 223 -4.18 -5.10 7.10
C LEU A 223 -3.92 -6.35 6.26
N VAL A 224 -4.54 -6.44 5.09
CA VAL A 224 -4.27 -7.48 4.10
C VAL A 224 -3.11 -7.03 3.21
N THR A 225 -2.12 -7.89 3.02
CA THR A 225 -0.98 -7.59 2.14
C THR A 225 -0.79 -8.72 1.14
N SER A 226 -0.43 -8.38 -0.09
CA SER A 226 -0.14 -9.39 -1.10
C SER A 226 1.05 -9.02 -1.97
N THR A 227 1.95 -9.98 -2.14
CA THR A 227 2.94 -9.99 -3.22
C THR A 227 2.25 -10.19 -4.58
N TRP A 228 3.00 -10.54 -5.62
CA TRP A 228 2.49 -10.75 -6.97
C TRP A 228 2.78 -12.16 -7.48
N GLY A 229 2.15 -12.54 -8.60
CA GLY A 229 2.28 -13.87 -9.18
C GLY A 229 1.18 -14.83 -8.73
N THR A 230 1.15 -16.03 -9.31
CA THR A 230 0.04 -16.98 -9.12
C THR A 230 -0.01 -17.60 -7.72
N GLN A 231 1.08 -17.54 -6.96
CA GLN A 231 1.16 -17.99 -5.57
C GLN A 231 0.92 -16.86 -4.55
N SER A 232 0.63 -15.63 -5.00
CA SER A 232 0.27 -14.51 -4.11
C SER A 232 -1.12 -14.67 -3.49
N LEU A 233 -1.33 -14.02 -2.34
CA LEU A 233 -2.60 -14.03 -1.60
C LEU A 233 -3.76 -13.61 -2.49
N ILE A 234 -3.64 -12.48 -3.20
CA ILE A 234 -4.74 -11.98 -4.01
C ILE A 234 -4.98 -12.82 -5.27
N ALA A 235 -3.97 -13.54 -5.77
CA ALA A 235 -4.19 -14.51 -6.85
C ALA A 235 -4.93 -15.76 -6.36
N ARG A 236 -4.62 -16.25 -5.15
CA ARG A 236 -5.22 -17.47 -4.58
C ARG A 236 -6.55 -17.24 -3.85
N ARG A 237 -6.76 -16.03 -3.34
CA ARG A 237 -7.94 -15.57 -2.59
C ARG A 237 -8.32 -14.14 -2.99
N PRO A 238 -8.70 -13.89 -4.25
CA PRO A 238 -8.99 -12.54 -4.75
C PRO A 238 -10.13 -11.83 -3.99
N ARG A 239 -11.02 -12.60 -3.35
CA ARG A 239 -12.17 -12.09 -2.61
C ARG A 239 -11.90 -11.88 -1.12
N LEU A 240 -10.73 -12.25 -0.60
CA LEU A 240 -10.44 -12.15 0.83
C LEU A 240 -10.70 -10.77 1.43
N PRO A 241 -10.35 -9.63 0.78
CA PRO A 241 -10.68 -8.32 1.33
C PRO A 241 -12.18 -8.10 1.54
N ALA A 242 -13.02 -8.61 0.64
CA ALA A 242 -14.47 -8.52 0.75
C ALA A 242 -15.04 -9.54 1.75
N GLU A 243 -14.52 -10.77 1.78
CA GLU A 243 -14.86 -11.79 2.79
C GLU A 243 -14.56 -11.28 4.21
N LEU A 244 -13.43 -10.60 4.39
CA LEU A 244 -13.01 -10.00 5.65
C LEU A 244 -14.02 -8.96 6.13
N LEU A 245 -14.38 -8.00 5.29
CA LEU A 245 -15.34 -6.94 5.64
C LEU A 245 -16.78 -7.46 5.78
N ALA A 246 -17.12 -8.58 5.12
CA ALA A 246 -18.42 -9.22 5.26
C ALA A 246 -18.56 -9.97 6.60
N ALA A 247 -17.46 -10.51 7.13
CA ALA A 247 -17.44 -11.29 8.36
C ALA A 247 -17.28 -10.45 9.63
N LEU A 248 -16.86 -9.19 9.53
CA LEU A 248 -16.50 -8.35 10.67
C LEU A 248 -17.49 -7.18 10.85
N PRO A 249 -17.98 -6.90 12.08
CA PRO A 249 -18.80 -5.73 12.35
C PRO A 249 -18.03 -4.43 12.06
N HIS A 250 -18.67 -3.50 11.35
CA HIS A 250 -18.08 -2.24 10.90
C HIS A 250 -17.58 -1.36 12.06
N ASP A 251 -18.30 -1.39 13.17
CA ASP A 251 -18.04 -0.60 14.38
C ASP A 251 -16.91 -1.17 15.25
N GLU A 252 -16.49 -2.41 14.97
CA GLU A 252 -15.45 -3.11 15.73
C GLU A 252 -14.15 -3.25 14.94
N TYR A 253 -14.22 -3.34 13.60
CA TYR A 253 -13.07 -3.59 12.74
C TYR A 253 -12.95 -2.60 11.58
N ALA A 254 -11.70 -2.36 11.18
CA ALA A 254 -11.36 -1.68 9.93
C ALA A 254 -10.47 -2.61 9.07
N GLY A 255 -10.61 -2.51 7.74
CA GLY A 255 -9.83 -3.32 6.80
C GLY A 255 -8.96 -2.46 5.89
N GLY A 256 -7.75 -2.92 5.61
CA GLY A 256 -6.84 -2.29 4.64
C GLY A 256 -6.28 -3.30 3.65
N LEU A 257 -5.87 -2.84 2.47
CA LEU A 257 -5.25 -3.67 1.44
C LEU A 257 -4.00 -3.00 0.86
N VAL A 258 -2.86 -3.68 0.94
CA VAL A 258 -1.59 -3.32 0.30
C VAL A 258 -1.28 -4.35 -0.78
N LEU A 259 -1.23 -3.91 -2.02
CA LEU A 259 -0.85 -4.74 -3.17
C LEU A 259 0.55 -4.38 -3.64
N HIS A 260 1.32 -5.38 -4.05
CA HIS A 260 2.64 -5.17 -4.60
C HIS A 260 2.64 -4.21 -5.82
N PRO A 261 3.64 -3.33 -6.00
CA PRO A 261 3.67 -2.36 -7.10
C PRO A 261 3.53 -2.97 -8.51
N ASN A 262 4.04 -4.19 -8.73
CA ASN A 262 3.85 -4.90 -10.02
C ASN A 262 2.37 -5.18 -10.35
N ILE A 263 1.49 -5.35 -9.36
CA ILE A 263 0.05 -5.50 -9.58
C ILE A 263 -0.52 -4.18 -10.10
N TRP A 264 -0.17 -3.06 -9.46
CA TRP A 264 -0.55 -1.71 -9.89
C TRP A 264 -0.04 -1.39 -11.29
N ALA A 265 1.23 -1.68 -11.59
CA ALA A 265 1.80 -1.48 -12.92
C ALA A 265 1.08 -2.32 -13.99
N ARG A 266 0.72 -3.58 -13.68
CA ARG A 266 0.11 -4.52 -14.63
C ARG A 266 -1.34 -4.20 -14.96
N TYR A 267 -2.14 -3.85 -13.95
CA TYR A 267 -3.59 -3.70 -14.07
C TYR A 267 -4.06 -2.25 -14.08
N ARG A 268 -3.20 -1.32 -13.63
CA ARG A 268 -3.46 0.12 -13.50
C ARG A 268 -4.54 0.44 -12.45
N PRO A 269 -4.53 1.66 -11.87
CA PRO A 269 -5.43 2.03 -10.78
C PRO A 269 -6.91 1.78 -11.08
N PHE A 270 -7.39 2.16 -12.26
CA PHE A 270 -8.80 2.00 -12.65
C PHE A 270 -9.31 0.56 -12.46
N GLN A 271 -8.53 -0.44 -12.92
CA GLN A 271 -8.97 -1.83 -12.85
C GLN A 271 -8.99 -2.35 -11.41
N LEU A 272 -8.06 -1.91 -10.57
CA LEU A 272 -7.98 -2.32 -9.17
C LEU A 272 -9.17 -1.76 -8.38
N HIS A 273 -9.48 -0.47 -8.55
CA HIS A 273 -10.68 0.11 -7.94
C HIS A 273 -11.95 -0.58 -8.44
N ALA A 274 -12.06 -0.90 -9.74
CA ALA A 274 -13.22 -1.63 -10.27
C ALA A 274 -13.38 -3.03 -9.66
N TRP A 275 -12.27 -3.76 -9.41
CA TRP A 275 -12.33 -5.08 -8.79
C TRP A 275 -12.62 -5.05 -7.30
N PHE A 276 -12.13 -4.04 -6.59
CA PHE A 276 -12.31 -3.90 -5.14
C PHE A 276 -13.45 -2.95 -4.74
N ALA A 277 -14.21 -2.40 -5.69
CA ALA A 277 -15.26 -1.42 -5.45
C ALA A 277 -16.23 -1.80 -4.33
N ALA A 278 -16.70 -3.05 -4.29
CA ALA A 278 -17.61 -3.49 -3.23
C ALA A 278 -16.94 -3.47 -1.83
N ALA A 279 -15.65 -3.82 -1.76
CA ALA A 279 -14.89 -3.75 -0.52
C ALA A 279 -14.58 -2.29 -0.14
N GLU A 280 -14.24 -1.43 -1.11
CA GLU A 280 -14.05 0.02 -0.89
C GLU A 280 -15.36 0.67 -0.40
N ASP A 281 -16.52 0.35 -1.01
CA ASP A 281 -17.85 0.77 -0.53
C ASP A 281 -18.18 0.22 0.87
N ALA A 282 -17.51 -0.86 1.30
CA ALA A 282 -17.57 -1.39 2.67
C ALA A 282 -16.54 -0.76 3.63
N GLY A 283 -15.79 0.24 3.17
CA GLY A 283 -14.79 0.96 3.95
C GLY A 283 -13.38 0.37 3.88
N LEU A 284 -13.07 -0.50 2.91
CA LEU A 284 -11.69 -0.96 2.66
C LEU A 284 -10.80 0.23 2.33
N LEU A 285 -9.69 0.35 3.06
CA LEU A 285 -8.62 1.28 2.70
C LEU A 285 -7.70 0.58 1.68
N LEU A 286 -7.78 0.93 0.40
CA LEU A 286 -6.84 0.47 -0.62
C LEU A 286 -5.64 1.42 -0.69
N LEU A 287 -4.46 0.95 -0.30
CA LEU A 287 -3.26 1.79 -0.22
C LEU A 287 -2.50 1.78 -1.55
N PRO A 288 -2.18 2.95 -2.13
CA PRO A 288 -1.31 3.03 -3.29
C PRO A 288 0.14 2.65 -2.91
N PRO A 289 0.95 2.15 -3.86
CA PRO A 289 2.28 1.62 -3.55
C PRO A 289 3.31 2.72 -3.24
N GLU A 290 3.08 3.96 -3.68
CA GLU A 290 4.01 5.08 -3.52
C GLU A 290 4.01 5.64 -2.10
N LEU A 291 2.88 5.57 -1.40
CA LEU A 291 2.68 6.29 -0.14
C LEU A 291 1.72 5.56 0.80
N GLY A 292 2.07 5.57 2.10
CA GLY A 292 1.11 5.29 3.19
C GLY A 292 1.02 3.85 3.67
N TRP A 293 1.58 2.88 2.96
CA TRP A 293 1.52 1.48 3.41
C TRP A 293 2.35 1.22 4.67
N GLN A 294 3.46 1.94 4.88
CA GLN A 294 4.25 1.86 6.12
C GLN A 294 3.44 2.38 7.31
N ALA A 295 2.78 3.53 7.15
CA ALA A 295 1.89 4.12 8.15
C ALA A 295 0.72 3.18 8.48
N ALA A 296 0.12 2.55 7.46
CA ALA A 296 -0.90 1.53 7.65
C ALA A 296 -0.38 0.31 8.43
N LEU A 297 0.84 -0.16 8.14
CA LEU A 297 1.46 -1.26 8.87
C LEU A 297 1.71 -0.88 10.34
N VAL A 298 2.22 0.32 10.61
CA VAL A 298 2.39 0.82 12.00
C VAL A 298 1.04 0.88 12.72
N ALA A 299 -0.01 1.35 12.05
CA ALA A 299 -1.38 1.44 12.57
C ALA A 299 -2.09 0.09 12.75
N ALA A 300 -1.65 -0.96 12.07
CA ALA A 300 -2.29 -2.28 12.07
C ALA A 300 -2.24 -2.93 13.45
N ASP A 301 -3.34 -3.57 13.83
CA ASP A 301 -3.46 -4.47 14.98
C ASP A 301 -3.05 -5.90 14.61
N LEU A 302 -3.26 -6.30 13.34
CA LEU A 302 -2.83 -7.58 12.78
C LEU A 302 -2.63 -7.48 11.26
N VAL A 303 -1.85 -8.40 10.71
CA VAL A 303 -1.59 -8.50 9.27
C VAL A 303 -1.95 -9.88 8.73
N ILE A 304 -2.71 -9.90 7.63
CA ILE A 304 -2.98 -11.12 6.85
C ILE A 304 -2.18 -11.03 5.56
N GLY A 305 -1.29 -11.98 5.32
CA GLY A 305 -0.30 -11.86 4.25
C GLY A 305 0.01 -13.14 3.50
N ASP A 306 0.92 -13.00 2.55
CA ASP A 306 1.64 -14.08 1.88
C ASP A 306 3.15 -13.97 2.15
N HIS A 307 3.96 -14.62 1.32
CA HIS A 307 5.42 -14.61 1.40
C HIS A 307 6.07 -13.28 0.91
N GLY A 308 5.31 -12.19 0.79
CA GLY A 308 5.78 -10.86 0.40
C GLY A 308 6.54 -10.09 1.49
N SER A 309 7.32 -9.09 1.07
CA SER A 309 8.13 -8.27 1.96
C SER A 309 7.33 -7.46 2.98
N VAL A 310 6.09 -7.06 2.67
CA VAL A 310 5.25 -6.31 3.63
C VAL A 310 4.80 -7.21 4.78
N THR A 311 4.39 -8.46 4.50
CA THR A 311 4.14 -9.47 5.54
C THR A 311 5.38 -9.72 6.39
N PHE A 312 6.54 -9.78 5.75
CA PHE A 312 7.81 -9.98 6.44
C PHE A 312 8.11 -8.81 7.39
N LEU A 313 8.01 -7.56 6.92
CA LEU A 313 8.21 -6.37 7.74
C LEU A 313 7.21 -6.30 8.91
N ALA A 314 5.97 -6.75 8.69
CA ALA A 314 4.97 -6.86 9.75
C ALA A 314 5.42 -7.84 10.84
N ALA A 315 5.87 -9.04 10.45
CA ALA A 315 6.40 -10.01 11.40
C ALA A 315 7.64 -9.47 12.13
N ALA A 316 8.60 -8.87 11.39
CA ALA A 316 9.82 -8.31 11.97
C ALA A 316 9.57 -7.13 12.90
N SER A 317 8.46 -6.40 12.71
CA SER A 317 8.00 -5.32 13.59
C SER A 317 7.04 -5.79 14.68
N GLU A 318 7.03 -7.09 14.97
CA GLU A 318 6.23 -7.73 16.02
C GLU A 318 4.73 -7.44 15.89
N LYS A 319 4.19 -7.43 14.66
CA LYS A 319 2.74 -7.47 14.43
C LYS A 319 2.25 -8.93 14.44
N PRO A 320 1.08 -9.25 15.01
CA PRO A 320 0.45 -10.54 14.76
C PRO A 320 0.28 -10.78 13.25
N VAL A 321 0.70 -11.95 12.77
CA VAL A 321 0.69 -12.30 11.34
C VAL A 321 -0.05 -13.63 11.12
N LEU A 322 -1.03 -13.61 10.21
CA LEU A 322 -1.69 -14.79 9.65
C LEU A 322 -1.32 -14.95 8.18
N LEU A 323 -0.87 -16.13 7.78
CA LEU A 323 -0.60 -16.46 6.38
C LEU A 323 -1.87 -16.97 5.69
N GLY A 324 -2.43 -16.18 4.77
CA GLY A 324 -3.55 -16.61 3.92
C GLY A 324 -3.12 -17.53 2.78
N THR A 325 -1.84 -17.48 2.42
CA THR A 325 -1.15 -18.41 1.53
C THR A 325 0.37 -18.28 1.75
N PHE A 326 1.15 -19.20 1.21
CA PHE A 326 2.61 -19.10 1.21
C PHE A 326 3.17 -19.77 -0.03
N GLY A 327 4.13 -19.12 -0.71
CA GLY A 327 4.66 -19.58 -1.99
C GLY A 327 5.89 -20.46 -1.81
N GLU A 328 6.10 -21.37 -2.75
CA GLU A 328 7.23 -22.32 -2.80
C GLU A 328 8.52 -21.66 -3.29
N GLU A 329 8.42 -20.44 -3.84
CA GLU A 329 9.55 -19.63 -4.30
C GLU A 329 10.48 -19.13 -3.18
N SER A 330 10.17 -19.40 -1.91
CA SER A 330 11.02 -19.00 -0.77
C SER A 330 12.30 -19.83 -0.74
N VAL A 331 13.45 -19.17 -0.59
CA VAL A 331 14.77 -19.82 -0.51
C VAL A 331 14.87 -20.55 0.85
N PRO A 332 15.14 -21.87 0.87
CA PRO A 332 15.28 -22.64 2.11
C PRO A 332 16.36 -22.07 3.04
N GLY A 333 16.15 -22.20 4.34
CA GLY A 333 17.11 -21.73 5.36
C GLY A 333 17.18 -20.22 5.57
N THR A 334 16.42 -19.43 4.80
CA THR A 334 16.33 -17.97 4.98
C THR A 334 15.26 -17.58 6.00
N SER A 335 15.29 -16.32 6.45
CA SER A 335 14.27 -15.78 7.35
C SER A 335 12.86 -15.83 6.75
N ALA A 336 12.70 -15.79 5.42
CA ALA A 336 11.38 -15.99 4.81
C ALA A 336 10.89 -17.44 4.94
N ALA A 337 11.78 -18.44 4.85
CA ALA A 337 11.40 -19.82 5.11
C ALA A 337 10.92 -19.98 6.57
N MET A 338 11.62 -19.36 7.52
CA MET A 338 11.18 -19.29 8.93
C MET A 338 9.77 -18.67 9.06
N LEU A 339 9.46 -17.59 8.34
CA LEU A 339 8.11 -17.01 8.33
C LEU A 339 7.07 -18.04 7.87
N GLY A 340 7.33 -18.77 6.78
CA GLY A 340 6.42 -19.78 6.24
C GLY A 340 6.21 -21.00 7.13
N GLU A 341 7.23 -21.35 7.92
CA GLU A 341 7.21 -22.46 8.88
C GLU A 341 6.52 -22.10 10.20
N ARG A 342 6.70 -20.86 10.68
CA ARG A 342 6.35 -20.46 12.06
C ARG A 342 5.07 -19.63 12.17
N ALA A 343 4.68 -18.89 11.12
CA ALA A 343 3.47 -18.08 11.20
C ALA A 343 2.20 -18.94 11.15
N GLN A 344 1.18 -18.53 11.90
CA GLN A 344 -0.14 -19.17 11.88
C GLN A 344 -0.77 -19.04 10.49
N ARG A 345 -1.54 -20.05 10.07
CA ARG A 345 -2.20 -20.07 8.75
C ARG A 345 -3.67 -19.76 8.89
N LEU A 346 -4.21 -19.02 7.93
CA LEU A 346 -5.64 -18.73 7.86
C LEU A 346 -6.38 -19.90 7.22
N HIS A 347 -7.28 -20.53 7.97
CA HIS A 347 -8.12 -21.64 7.55
C HIS A 347 -9.44 -21.14 6.96
N ARG A 348 -9.82 -21.69 5.79
CA ARG A 348 -11.04 -21.27 5.07
C ARG A 348 -12.33 -21.82 5.68
N SER A 349 -12.23 -22.92 6.41
CA SER A 349 -13.36 -23.62 7.04
C SER A 349 -13.77 -23.02 8.38
N GLU A 350 -12.99 -22.08 8.91
CA GLU A 350 -13.20 -21.48 10.22
C GLU A 350 -13.63 -20.01 10.07
N PRO A 351 -14.46 -19.49 11.00
CA PRO A 351 -14.86 -18.09 10.99
C PRO A 351 -13.64 -17.17 11.03
N LEU A 352 -13.63 -16.14 10.16
CA LEU A 352 -12.52 -15.19 10.08
C LEU A 352 -12.32 -14.45 11.41
N ARG A 353 -13.42 -14.02 12.05
CA ARG A 353 -13.37 -13.26 13.30
C ARG A 353 -12.61 -14.02 14.39
N THR A 354 -12.95 -15.30 14.62
CA THR A 354 -12.30 -16.15 15.64
C THR A 354 -10.79 -16.27 15.41
N GLN A 355 -10.37 -16.51 14.17
CA GLN A 355 -8.95 -16.63 13.83
C GLN A 355 -8.20 -15.31 14.01
N LEU A 356 -8.85 -14.18 13.69
CA LEU A 356 -8.28 -12.86 13.89
C LEU A 356 -8.13 -12.54 15.37
N ASP A 357 -9.15 -12.82 16.18
CA ASP A 357 -9.14 -12.58 17.63
C ASP A 357 -8.10 -13.43 18.35
N ALA A 358 -7.78 -14.62 17.84
CA ALA A 358 -6.71 -15.48 18.37
C ALA A 358 -5.30 -15.16 17.84
N ALA A 359 -5.14 -14.21 16.90
CA ALA A 359 -3.85 -13.89 16.32
C ALA A 359 -2.98 -13.08 17.30
N GLU A 360 -1.82 -13.62 17.65
CA GLU A 360 -0.89 -13.02 18.61
C GLU A 360 0.54 -12.97 18.06
N THR A 361 1.37 -12.14 18.69
CA THR A 361 2.83 -12.11 18.46
C THR A 361 3.51 -13.31 19.10
N ALA A 362 4.67 -13.71 18.59
CA ALA A 362 5.43 -14.83 19.14
C ALA A 362 6.95 -14.61 19.08
N PRO A 363 7.75 -15.26 19.96
CA PRO A 363 9.18 -15.01 20.07
C PRO A 363 10.00 -15.17 18.78
N TRP A 364 9.55 -16.02 17.84
CA TRP A 364 10.22 -16.23 16.55
C TRP A 364 10.30 -14.95 15.71
N GLN A 365 9.45 -13.96 15.96
CA GLN A 365 9.43 -12.68 15.24
C GLN A 365 10.68 -11.84 15.50
N LYS A 366 11.12 -11.81 16.76
CA LYS A 366 12.38 -11.15 17.14
C LYS A 366 13.60 -11.85 16.56
N GLU A 367 13.58 -13.18 16.54
CA GLU A 367 14.62 -13.99 15.90
C GLU A 367 14.67 -13.76 14.39
N LEU A 368 13.51 -13.69 13.73
CA LEU A 368 13.40 -13.36 12.31
C LEU A 368 13.95 -11.97 12.00
N ALA A 369 13.63 -10.97 12.83
CA ALA A 369 14.13 -9.61 12.69
C ALA A 369 15.66 -9.56 12.85
N SER A 370 16.19 -10.13 13.95
CA SER A 370 17.61 -10.08 14.27
C SER A 370 18.49 -10.80 13.25
N ARG A 371 17.99 -11.86 12.60
CA ARG A 371 18.71 -12.56 11.52
C ARG A 371 18.71 -11.83 10.18
N THR A 372 17.88 -10.80 10.03
CA THR A 372 17.64 -10.13 8.74
C THR A 372 18.09 -8.69 8.71
N PHE A 373 18.07 -8.00 9.86
CA PHE A 373 18.42 -6.60 9.98
C PHE A 373 19.51 -6.38 11.02
N GLU A 374 20.63 -5.81 10.58
CA GLU A 374 21.65 -5.18 11.41
C GLU A 374 21.49 -3.65 11.32
N ASN A 375 22.12 -2.93 12.25
CA ASN A 375 22.19 -1.46 12.23
C ASN A 375 20.80 -0.80 12.15
N THR A 376 19.84 -1.30 12.93
CA THR A 376 18.41 -0.94 12.84
C THR A 376 18.09 0.49 13.25
N ASP A 377 19.05 1.22 13.82
CA ASP A 377 19.00 2.61 14.28
C ASP A 377 20.00 3.53 13.56
N GLY A 378 20.76 3.00 12.60
CA GLY A 378 21.80 3.74 11.88
C GLY A 378 21.88 3.44 10.39
N ALA A 379 20.89 2.74 9.82
CA ALA A 379 20.95 2.27 8.43
C ALA A 379 20.96 3.41 7.41
N THR A 380 20.21 4.47 7.68
CA THR A 380 20.14 5.69 6.89
C THR A 380 21.48 6.42 6.92
N ALA A 381 22.09 6.55 8.10
CA ALA A 381 23.43 7.14 8.25
C ALA A 381 24.50 6.31 7.53
N ALA A 382 24.42 4.98 7.58
CA ALA A 382 25.33 4.09 6.87
C ALA A 382 25.17 4.21 5.34
N LEU A 383 23.93 4.30 4.84
CA LEU A 383 23.66 4.56 3.43
C LEU A 383 24.23 5.91 2.98
N HIS A 384 24.01 6.97 3.75
CA HIS A 384 24.57 8.29 3.47
C HIS A 384 26.10 8.24 3.40
N THR A 385 26.73 7.67 4.43
CA THR A 385 28.20 7.50 4.48
C THR A 385 28.73 6.76 3.26
N LEU A 386 28.04 5.69 2.83
CA LEU A 386 28.41 4.94 1.63
C LEU A 386 28.28 5.80 0.36
N VAL A 387 27.17 6.51 0.18
CA VAL A 387 26.92 7.35 -0.99
C VAL A 387 27.92 8.51 -1.07
N TYR A 388 28.13 9.27 0.01
CA TYR A 388 29.09 10.38 0.02
C TYR A 388 30.53 9.92 -0.25
N ARG A 389 30.93 8.76 0.31
CA ARG A 389 32.24 8.16 0.00
C ARG A 389 32.38 7.79 -1.47
N LEU A 390 31.34 7.23 -2.09
CA LEU A 390 31.36 6.88 -3.52
C LEU A 390 31.36 8.12 -4.43
N LEU A 391 30.88 9.26 -3.93
CA LEU A 391 30.89 10.54 -4.62
C LEU A 391 32.17 11.36 -4.39
N ASP A 392 33.05 10.90 -3.49
CA ASP A 392 34.23 11.65 -3.02
C ASP A 392 33.85 13.02 -2.44
N LEU A 393 32.83 13.03 -1.58
CA LEU A 393 32.31 14.22 -0.91
C LEU A 393 32.35 14.05 0.61
N GLU A 394 32.53 15.15 1.32
CA GLU A 394 32.33 15.19 2.77
C GLU A 394 30.87 14.89 3.13
N LEU A 395 30.67 14.13 4.22
CA LEU A 395 29.36 13.72 4.70
C LEU A 395 28.45 14.93 4.90
N GLY A 396 27.29 14.92 4.24
CA GLY A 396 26.24 15.93 4.42
C GLY A 396 25.35 15.65 5.64
N PRO A 397 24.34 16.49 5.88
CA PRO A 397 23.38 16.28 6.95
C PRO A 397 22.60 14.98 6.73
N VAL A 398 22.46 14.18 7.80
CA VAL A 398 21.66 12.95 7.80
C VAL A 398 20.40 13.20 8.61
N THR A 399 19.25 12.96 8.01
CA THR A 399 17.95 13.03 8.71
C THR A 399 17.17 11.75 8.49
N THR A 400 16.78 11.10 9.59
CA THR A 400 15.84 9.98 9.56
C THR A 400 14.42 10.54 9.73
N PHE A 401 13.55 10.26 8.77
CA PHE A 401 12.15 10.69 8.80
C PHE A 401 11.25 9.52 9.16
N ARG A 402 10.19 9.80 9.93
CA ARG A 402 9.05 8.88 10.04
C ARG A 402 8.41 8.63 8.67
N ALA A 403 7.68 7.53 8.54
CA ALA A 403 6.87 7.22 7.37
C ALA A 403 5.89 8.36 7.04
N ALA A 404 5.66 8.58 5.74
CA ALA A 404 4.72 9.57 5.27
C ALA A 404 3.27 9.23 5.69
N ASP A 405 2.46 10.26 5.88
CA ASP A 405 1.04 10.08 6.14
C ASP A 405 0.35 9.41 4.93
N PRO A 406 -0.61 8.51 5.16
CA PRO A 406 -1.28 7.80 4.09
C PRO A 406 -2.23 8.69 3.30
N ALA A 407 -2.23 8.54 1.98
CA ALA A 407 -3.10 9.26 1.04
C ALA A 407 -4.23 8.34 0.53
N SER A 408 -4.86 7.57 1.42
CA SER A 408 -5.98 6.69 1.01
C SER A 408 -7.26 7.49 0.81
N GLN A 409 -7.98 7.19 -0.28
CA GLN A 409 -9.33 7.68 -0.47
C GLN A 409 -10.26 6.91 0.47
N LYS A 410 -10.90 7.64 1.40
CA LYS A 410 -11.91 7.07 2.28
C LYS A 410 -13.25 7.11 1.56
N THR A 411 -13.84 5.95 1.32
CA THR A 411 -15.21 5.84 0.84
C THR A 411 -16.13 5.64 2.05
N PRO A 412 -17.06 6.57 2.34
CA PRO A 412 -18.05 6.39 3.40
C PRO A 412 -18.90 5.15 3.13
N VAL A 413 -19.22 4.39 4.18
CA VAL A 413 -20.16 3.26 4.06
C VAL A 413 -21.58 3.80 4.18
N THR A 414 -22.36 3.68 3.12
CA THR A 414 -23.69 4.28 2.99
C THR A 414 -24.83 3.30 3.23
N ALA A 415 -24.56 2.00 3.36
CA ALA A 415 -25.59 0.99 3.55
C ALA A 415 -25.13 -0.12 4.48
N PHE A 416 -25.95 -0.45 5.48
CA PHE A 416 -25.67 -1.50 6.45
C PHE A 416 -26.83 -2.47 6.57
N THR A 417 -26.49 -3.76 6.72
CA THR A 417 -27.40 -4.72 7.33
C THR A 417 -27.18 -4.66 8.84
N ALA A 418 -28.22 -4.23 9.56
CA ALA A 418 -28.22 -3.99 10.99
C ALA A 418 -28.77 -5.20 11.76
N TYR A 419 -28.11 -5.54 12.86
CA TYR A 419 -28.47 -6.63 13.78
C TYR A 419 -28.59 -6.08 15.20
N PRO A 420 -29.73 -5.47 15.55
CA PRO A 420 -30.00 -5.00 16.91
C PRO A 420 -30.37 -6.17 17.82
N VAL A 421 -29.80 -6.21 19.03
CA VAL A 421 -30.06 -7.21 20.08
C VAL A 421 -30.26 -6.49 21.41
N PHE A 422 -31.42 -6.68 22.04
CA PHE A 422 -31.70 -6.11 23.36
C PHE A 422 -31.04 -6.96 24.46
N ASN A 423 -30.29 -6.31 25.34
CA ASN A 423 -29.66 -6.91 26.52
C ASN A 423 -30.40 -6.45 27.78
N GLY A 424 -31.68 -6.81 27.90
CA GLY A 424 -32.59 -6.26 28.90
C GLY A 424 -33.46 -5.12 28.34
N GLN A 425 -34.10 -4.36 29.23
CA GLN A 425 -35.08 -3.34 28.81
C GLN A 425 -34.42 -2.06 28.28
N ASP A 426 -33.29 -1.64 28.83
CA ASP A 426 -32.70 -0.33 28.54
C ASP A 426 -31.28 -0.42 27.93
N SER A 427 -30.93 -1.56 27.33
CA SER A 427 -29.65 -1.75 26.64
C SER A 427 -29.85 -2.45 25.30
N LEU A 428 -29.17 -1.96 24.27
CA LEU A 428 -29.20 -2.49 22.91
C LEU A 428 -27.78 -2.58 22.36
N THR A 429 -27.37 -3.76 21.92
CA THR A 429 -26.20 -3.93 21.06
C THR A 429 -26.62 -3.84 19.61
N LEU A 430 -25.98 -2.97 18.82
CA LEU A 430 -26.21 -2.88 17.38
C LEU A 430 -24.94 -3.30 16.64
N GLN A 431 -25.01 -4.43 15.92
CA GLN A 431 -23.95 -4.82 14.99
C GLN A 431 -24.33 -4.44 13.57
N ARG A 432 -23.43 -3.73 12.88
CA ARG A 432 -23.63 -3.31 11.50
C ARG A 432 -22.60 -3.96 10.59
N PHE A 433 -23.08 -4.51 9.48
CA PHE A 433 -22.23 -5.09 8.44
C PHE A 433 -22.50 -4.35 7.14
N ALA A 434 -21.45 -3.99 6.41
CA ALA A 434 -21.59 -3.24 5.16
C ALA A 434 -22.36 -4.06 4.12
N ARG A 435 -23.44 -3.47 3.58
CA ARG A 435 -24.34 -4.16 2.66
C ARG A 435 -23.66 -4.52 1.32
N SER A 436 -22.70 -3.72 0.86
CA SER A 436 -21.97 -3.93 -0.40
C SER A 436 -21.23 -5.28 -0.45
N VAL A 437 -20.84 -5.81 0.71
CA VAL A 437 -20.15 -7.10 0.87
C VAL A 437 -21.03 -8.24 1.42
N GLU A 438 -22.32 -7.96 1.64
CA GLU A 438 -23.44 -8.89 1.88
C GLU A 438 -23.21 -10.34 1.41
N ARG A 439 -23.04 -10.46 0.09
CA ARG A 439 -23.01 -11.73 -0.63
C ARG A 439 -21.89 -12.68 -0.22
N TRP A 440 -20.85 -12.18 0.45
CA TRP A 440 -19.72 -12.99 0.92
C TRP A 440 -19.79 -13.38 2.39
N ARG A 441 -20.80 -12.90 3.13
CA ARG A 441 -21.03 -13.32 4.50
C ARG A 441 -21.63 -14.74 4.53
N PRO A 442 -21.12 -15.68 5.36
CA PRO A 442 -21.67 -17.03 5.46
C PRO A 442 -23.18 -17.02 5.76
N GLU A 443 -23.93 -17.94 5.14
CA GLU A 443 -25.39 -18.00 5.33
C GLU A 443 -25.80 -18.27 6.77
N ALA A 444 -25.07 -19.13 7.48
CA ALA A 444 -25.30 -19.39 8.90
C ALA A 444 -25.17 -18.11 9.75
N GLU A 445 -24.31 -17.17 9.36
CA GLU A 445 -24.14 -15.87 10.02
C GLU A 445 -25.16 -14.82 9.54
N ARG A 446 -25.90 -15.11 8.47
CA ARG A 446 -26.99 -14.27 7.93
C ARG A 446 -28.37 -14.69 8.47
N ALA A 447 -28.44 -15.62 9.43
CA ALA A 447 -29.70 -16.13 9.97
C ALA A 447 -30.65 -15.00 10.41
N ALA A 448 -31.95 -15.28 10.34
CA ALA A 448 -32.99 -14.31 10.69
C ALA A 448 -32.88 -13.94 12.17
N ALA A 449 -32.53 -12.67 12.44
CA ALA A 449 -32.86 -12.02 13.69
C ALA A 449 -34.16 -11.23 13.46
N ASP A 450 -35.12 -11.30 14.38
CA ASP A 450 -36.46 -10.70 14.22
C ASP A 450 -36.43 -9.21 13.88
N LEU A 451 -35.35 -8.53 14.27
CA LEU A 451 -35.15 -7.09 14.08
C LEU A 451 -34.07 -6.76 13.02
N ARG A 452 -33.56 -7.76 12.30
CA ARG A 452 -32.60 -7.54 11.20
C ARG A 452 -33.25 -6.66 10.14
N HIS A 453 -32.55 -5.62 9.71
CA HIS A 453 -33.06 -4.71 8.70
C HIS A 453 -31.93 -4.09 7.87
N LEU A 454 -32.29 -3.52 6.72
CA LEU A 454 -31.39 -2.76 5.87
C LEU A 454 -31.59 -1.27 6.14
N VAL A 455 -30.52 -0.59 6.56
CA VAL A 455 -30.45 0.87 6.69
C VAL A 455 -29.58 1.44 5.57
N VAL A 456 -30.09 2.44 4.86
CA VAL A 456 -29.42 3.05 3.69
C VAL A 456 -29.48 4.56 3.79
N ASP A 457 -28.34 5.20 3.62
CA ASP A 457 -28.21 6.65 3.54
C ASP A 457 -28.51 7.17 2.13
N GLU A 458 -29.07 8.37 2.02
CA GLU A 458 -29.37 9.01 0.72
C GLU A 458 -28.14 9.20 -0.18
N GLY A 459 -26.93 9.23 0.41
CA GLY A 459 -25.68 9.25 -0.34
C GLY A 459 -25.33 7.94 -1.05
N GLU A 460 -26.10 6.86 -0.86
CA GLU A 460 -25.90 5.59 -1.55
C GLU A 460 -26.07 5.74 -3.07
N ARG A 461 -25.09 5.23 -3.82
CA ARG A 461 -25.03 5.33 -5.28
C ARG A 461 -25.76 4.17 -5.96
N ASP A 462 -25.91 3.05 -5.26
CA ASP A 462 -26.68 1.89 -5.71
C ASP A 462 -28.19 2.14 -5.49
N ILE A 463 -28.86 2.61 -6.54
CA ILE A 463 -30.32 2.88 -6.56
C ILE A 463 -31.12 1.64 -6.14
N GLY A 464 -30.62 0.43 -6.45
CA GLY A 464 -31.25 -0.82 -6.06
C GLY A 464 -31.35 -0.95 -4.55
N ARG A 465 -30.29 -0.57 -3.80
CA ARG A 465 -30.29 -0.59 -2.32
C ARG A 465 -31.25 0.43 -1.73
N LEU A 466 -31.29 1.66 -2.28
CA LEU A 466 -32.27 2.67 -1.88
C LEU A 466 -33.71 2.17 -2.07
N GLY A 467 -33.96 1.44 -3.17
CA GLY A 467 -35.29 0.89 -3.47
C GLY A 467 -35.79 -0.18 -2.50
N ILE A 468 -34.90 -0.86 -1.78
CA ILE A 468 -35.24 -1.95 -0.84
C ILE A 468 -34.90 -1.63 0.62
N ALA A 469 -34.56 -0.37 0.92
CA ALA A 469 -34.20 0.06 2.26
C ALA A 469 -35.40 -0.08 3.21
N THR A 470 -35.18 -0.73 4.36
CA THR A 470 -36.18 -0.75 5.45
C THR A 470 -36.15 0.58 6.18
N VAL A 471 -34.96 1.10 6.45
CA VAL A 471 -34.72 2.40 7.08
C VAL A 471 -33.94 3.27 6.11
N LEU A 472 -34.42 4.47 5.82
CA LEU A 472 -33.70 5.47 5.02
C LEU A 472 -33.16 6.58 5.89
N THR A 473 -31.91 6.99 5.65
CA THR A 473 -31.31 8.08 6.40
C THR A 473 -30.81 9.20 5.51
N ARG A 474 -30.76 10.40 6.07
CA ARG A 474 -29.97 11.51 5.56
C ARG A 474 -29.00 11.94 6.64
N SER A 475 -27.73 11.62 6.46
CA SER A 475 -26.67 11.96 7.42
C SER A 475 -26.21 13.42 7.35
N ALA A 476 -26.49 14.13 6.25
CA ALA A 476 -26.20 15.56 6.12
C ALA A 476 -27.29 16.43 6.77
N ASN A 477 -26.90 17.49 7.47
CA ASN A 477 -27.84 18.49 7.97
C ASN A 477 -28.48 19.27 6.80
N GLY A 478 -29.74 19.64 6.92
CA GLY A 478 -30.44 20.45 5.92
C GLY A 478 -31.66 21.18 6.48
N ASP A 479 -32.16 22.13 5.70
CA ASP A 479 -33.38 22.89 5.99
C ASP A 479 -34.58 21.94 5.77
N ASP A 480 -35.43 21.76 6.78
CA ASP A 480 -36.57 20.81 6.82
C ASP A 480 -36.22 19.29 6.86
N PRO A 481 -35.76 18.77 8.02
CA PRO A 481 -35.60 17.33 8.28
C PRO A 481 -36.89 16.52 8.17
N SER A 482 -37.99 17.00 8.74
CA SER A 482 -39.27 16.27 8.80
C SER A 482 -39.91 16.12 7.42
N GLY A 483 -39.91 17.19 6.62
CA GLY A 483 -40.41 17.14 5.24
C GLY A 483 -39.59 16.21 4.36
N TRP A 484 -38.26 16.15 4.54
CA TRP A 484 -37.44 15.15 3.87
C TRP A 484 -37.86 13.72 4.24
N CYS A 485 -38.09 13.43 5.52
CA CYS A 485 -38.50 12.09 5.95
C CYS A 485 -39.83 11.67 5.33
N ALA A 486 -40.84 12.56 5.35
CA ALA A 486 -42.16 12.29 4.76
C ALA A 486 -42.05 12.02 3.24
N GLU A 487 -41.23 12.81 2.55
CA GLU A 487 -41.00 12.67 1.13
C GLU A 487 -40.20 11.39 0.79
N ALA A 488 -39.23 11.00 1.62
CA ALA A 488 -38.48 9.75 1.46
C ALA A 488 -39.41 8.53 1.58
N LEU A 489 -40.29 8.50 2.59
CA LEU A 489 -41.29 7.43 2.75
C LEU A 489 -42.25 7.34 1.55
N ARG A 490 -42.68 8.49 1.03
CA ARG A 490 -43.55 8.55 -0.17
C ARG A 490 -42.85 8.01 -1.42
N ARG A 491 -41.55 8.30 -1.58
CA ARG A 491 -40.75 7.83 -2.73
C ARG A 491 -40.37 6.35 -2.64
N HIS A 492 -40.27 5.80 -1.44
CA HIS A 492 -39.80 4.43 -1.19
C HIS A 492 -40.83 3.64 -0.36
N PRO A 493 -41.86 3.04 -0.99
CA PRO A 493 -42.95 2.37 -0.27
C PRO A 493 -42.53 1.16 0.60
N GLY A 494 -41.35 0.59 0.38
CA GLY A 494 -40.77 -0.47 1.23
C GLY A 494 -40.08 0.05 2.49
N CYS A 495 -39.86 1.36 2.59
CA CYS A 495 -39.26 2.02 3.74
C CYS A 495 -40.32 2.21 4.84
N VAL A 496 -39.99 1.79 6.06
CA VAL A 496 -40.89 1.86 7.22
C VAL A 496 -40.50 2.96 8.21
N LEU A 497 -39.28 3.49 8.09
CA LEU A 497 -38.75 4.58 8.91
C LEU A 497 -37.76 5.42 8.09
N ALA A 498 -37.97 6.73 8.02
CA ALA A 498 -37.00 7.67 7.46
C ALA A 498 -36.46 8.57 8.56
N ALA A 499 -35.15 8.83 8.58
CA ALA A 499 -34.51 9.68 9.59
C ALA A 499 -33.54 10.69 8.99
N ALA A 500 -33.63 11.96 9.37
CA ALA A 500 -32.76 13.03 8.90
C ALA A 500 -31.96 13.64 10.06
N ALA A 501 -30.67 13.88 9.81
CA ALA A 501 -29.75 14.50 10.76
C ALA A 501 -30.27 15.85 11.26
N VAL A 502 -30.11 16.10 12.57
CA VAL A 502 -30.22 17.41 13.21
C VAL A 502 -29.06 17.57 14.22
N PRO A 503 -28.74 18.79 14.66
CA PRO A 503 -27.78 18.96 15.74
C PRO A 503 -28.15 18.12 16.98
N GLY A 504 -27.27 17.21 17.38
CA GLY A 504 -27.45 16.36 18.57
C GLY A 504 -28.29 15.09 18.37
N GLY A 505 -28.66 14.73 17.12
CA GLY A 505 -29.39 13.50 16.85
C GLY A 505 -30.01 13.43 15.45
N CYS A 506 -31.23 12.88 15.35
CA CYS A 506 -32.02 12.87 14.14
C CYS A 506 -33.52 13.04 14.43
N VAL A 507 -34.26 13.55 13.44
CA VAL A 507 -35.71 13.44 13.41
C VAL A 507 -36.07 12.20 12.60
N ALA A 508 -36.92 11.35 13.13
CA ALA A 508 -37.40 10.16 12.44
C ALA A 508 -38.91 10.23 12.20
N VAL A 509 -39.38 9.70 11.08
CA VAL A 509 -40.80 9.58 10.74
C VAL A 509 -41.06 8.14 10.30
N THR A 510 -42.11 7.54 10.84
CA THR A 510 -42.57 6.20 10.47
C THR A 510 -43.52 6.24 9.28
N ALA A 511 -43.72 5.10 8.60
CA ALA A 511 -44.63 5.01 7.45
C ALA A 511 -46.10 5.33 7.78
N ASP A 512 -46.53 5.17 9.04
CA ASP A 512 -47.86 5.56 9.55
C ASP A 512 -47.93 7.04 9.99
N GLY A 513 -46.85 7.81 9.82
CA GLY A 513 -46.82 9.25 10.03
C GLY A 513 -46.48 9.70 11.46
N VAL A 514 -46.00 8.80 12.31
CA VAL A 514 -45.52 9.14 13.65
C VAL A 514 -44.15 9.81 13.54
N GLY A 515 -44.04 11.05 14.02
CA GLY A 515 -42.79 11.78 14.14
C GLY A 515 -42.11 11.50 15.47
N LEU A 516 -40.77 11.45 15.47
CA LEU A 516 -39.94 11.18 16.64
C LEU A 516 -38.72 12.10 16.63
N ALA A 517 -38.35 12.63 17.79
CA ALA A 517 -37.02 13.15 18.01
C ALA A 517 -36.15 12.05 18.64
N VAL A 518 -35.00 11.77 18.02
CA VAL A 518 -34.02 10.80 18.50
C VAL A 518 -32.74 11.55 18.84
N THR A 519 -32.39 11.65 20.12
CA THR A 519 -31.17 12.33 20.58
C THR A 519 -30.08 11.31 20.92
N GLY A 520 -28.83 11.63 20.62
CA GLY A 520 -27.69 10.77 20.90
C GLY A 520 -26.43 11.16 20.13
N SER A 521 -25.29 10.63 20.57
CA SER A 521 -23.97 10.94 19.97
C SER A 521 -23.52 9.97 18.89
N ALA A 522 -24.31 8.93 18.60
CA ALA A 522 -24.03 7.99 17.51
C ALA A 522 -24.38 8.58 16.13
N ASP A 523 -23.91 7.95 15.06
CA ASP A 523 -24.26 8.37 13.70
C ASP A 523 -25.75 8.13 13.38
N VAL A 524 -26.28 8.87 12.40
CA VAL A 524 -27.71 8.84 12.05
C VAL A 524 -28.19 7.44 11.65
N PRO A 525 -27.47 6.65 10.83
CA PRO A 525 -27.83 5.26 10.57
C PRO A 525 -27.99 4.42 11.84
N ALA A 526 -27.08 4.55 12.81
CA ALA A 526 -27.18 3.82 14.08
C ALA A 526 -28.37 4.30 14.92
N LEU A 527 -28.57 5.61 15.07
CA LEU A 527 -29.72 6.17 15.79
C LEU A 527 -31.06 5.73 15.18
N ALA A 528 -31.17 5.76 13.84
CA ALA A 528 -32.36 5.32 13.13
C ALA A 528 -32.62 3.82 13.28
N SER A 529 -31.57 2.99 13.19
CA SER A 529 -31.65 1.55 13.46
C SER A 529 -32.08 1.23 14.89
N THR A 530 -31.60 1.98 15.88
CA THR A 530 -32.02 1.87 17.28
C THR A 530 -33.49 2.25 17.44
N ALA A 531 -33.92 3.36 16.83
CA ALA A 531 -35.31 3.78 16.88
C ALA A 531 -36.25 2.75 16.24
N TYR A 532 -35.88 2.22 15.07
CA TYR A 532 -36.60 1.12 14.42
C TYR A 532 -36.72 -0.10 15.34
N ALA A 533 -35.63 -0.53 15.98
CA ALA A 533 -35.65 -1.68 16.88
C ALA A 533 -36.60 -1.48 18.07
N ILE A 534 -36.59 -0.29 18.69
CA ILE A 534 -37.48 0.07 19.81
C ILE A 534 -38.95 0.02 19.39
N LEU A 535 -39.31 0.65 18.26
CA LEU A 535 -40.68 0.69 17.75
C LEU A 535 -41.23 -0.71 17.45
N ARG A 536 -40.37 -1.60 16.94
CA ARG A 536 -40.75 -2.99 16.63
C ARG A 536 -40.95 -3.85 17.87
N SER A 537 -40.41 -3.47 19.02
CA SER A 537 -40.59 -4.19 20.30
C SER A 537 -41.91 -3.85 21.01
N GLY A 538 -42.69 -2.88 20.53
CA GLY A 538 -44.00 -2.53 21.06
C GLY A 538 -44.23 -1.02 21.16
N PRO A 539 -45.48 -0.57 21.33
CA PRO A 539 -45.80 0.85 21.50
C PRO A 539 -45.08 1.37 22.75
N CYS A 540 -44.28 2.43 22.59
CA CYS A 540 -43.52 3.00 23.69
C CYS A 540 -43.89 4.48 23.85
N SER A 541 -43.95 4.94 25.09
CA SER A 541 -43.77 6.33 25.48
C SER A 541 -42.31 6.76 25.25
N ASN A 542 -41.93 7.97 25.69
CA ASN A 542 -40.52 8.37 25.76
C ASN A 542 -39.67 7.27 26.40
N ARG A 543 -38.57 6.89 25.75
CA ARG A 543 -37.70 5.77 26.16
C ARG A 543 -36.24 6.13 25.95
N THR A 544 -35.40 5.77 26.91
CA THR A 544 -33.95 5.91 26.82
C THR A 544 -33.32 4.53 26.81
N VAL A 545 -32.39 4.29 25.90
CA VAL A 545 -31.66 3.03 25.77
C VAL A 545 -30.17 3.31 25.67
N GLN A 546 -29.37 2.52 26.38
CA GLN A 546 -27.92 2.49 26.22
C GLN A 546 -27.56 1.69 24.96
N LEU A 547 -27.10 2.37 23.93
CA LEU A 547 -26.65 1.79 22.66
C LEU A 547 -25.17 1.40 22.75
N HIS A 548 -24.85 0.14 22.44
CA HIS A 548 -23.50 -0.37 22.29
C HIS A 548 -23.17 -0.56 20.80
N LEU A 549 -22.16 0.16 20.30
CA LEU A 549 -21.61 0.11 18.94
C LEU A 549 -20.13 -0.26 19.00
N GLY A 550 -19.82 -1.55 18.91
CA GLY A 550 -18.48 -2.04 19.19
C GLY A 550 -18.02 -1.63 20.59
N ALA A 551 -16.89 -0.93 20.70
CA ALA A 551 -16.38 -0.42 21.97
C ALA A 551 -17.07 0.88 22.45
N ALA A 552 -17.76 1.59 21.55
CA ALA A 552 -18.44 2.83 21.89
C ALA A 552 -19.80 2.55 22.56
N THR A 553 -20.16 3.41 23.51
CA THR A 553 -21.48 3.38 24.14
C THR A 553 -22.09 4.78 24.11
N ALA A 554 -23.37 4.89 23.75
CA ALA A 554 -24.10 6.14 23.70
C ALA A 554 -25.49 5.99 24.35
N ALA A 555 -25.95 7.00 25.07
CA ALA A 555 -27.36 7.08 25.46
C ALA A 555 -28.17 7.55 24.23
N VAL A 556 -29.27 6.86 23.95
CA VAL A 556 -30.20 7.20 22.87
C VAL A 556 -31.57 7.42 23.48
N GLU A 557 -32.13 8.62 23.30
CA GLU A 557 -33.44 8.99 23.83
C GLU A 557 -34.42 9.18 22.68
N LEU A 558 -35.59 8.57 22.79
CA LEU A 558 -36.70 8.72 21.84
C LEU A 558 -37.81 9.55 22.49
N GLN A 559 -38.24 10.61 21.81
CA GLN A 559 -39.36 11.46 22.21
C GLN A 559 -40.39 11.51 21.08
N TYR A 560 -41.66 11.29 21.42
CA TYR A 560 -42.80 11.25 20.49
C TYR A 560 -43.45 12.63 20.28
#